data_AF-A0A536VP90-F1
#
_entry.id   AF-A0A536VP90-F1
#
_cell.length_a   1.000
_cell.length_b   1.000
_cell.length_c   1.000
_cell.angle_alpha   90.00
_cell.angle_beta   90.00
_cell.angle_gamma   90.00
#
_symmetry.space_group_name_H-M   'P 1'
#
loop_
_entity.id
_entity.type
_entity.pdbx_description
1 polymer ?
#
loop_
_entity_poly.entity_id
_entity_poly.type
_entity_poly.pdbx_seq_one_letter_code
_entity_poly.pdbx_strand_id
1 'polypeptide(L)' 'MRVLIVKLSSLGDVVHAMPVVHDIREAHPGALIDWVVEPGFAALVRRVDG' A
#
# COMPACT_ATOMS: atom_id res chain seq x y z
N MET A 1 9.94 -7.44 8.32
CA MET A 1 8.82 -8.19 7.71
C MET A 1 8.68 -7.75 6.26
N ARG A 2 8.28 -8.61 5.32
CA ARG A 2 8.05 -8.22 3.91
C ARG A 2 6.59 -8.47 3.56
N VAL A 3 5.91 -7.46 3.04
CA VAL A 3 4.48 -7.50 2.74
C VAL A 3 4.26 -7.05 1.30
N LEU A 4 3.38 -7.74 0.59
CA LEU A 4 2.90 -7.33 -0.73
C LEU A 4 1.40 -7.09 -0.65
N ILE A 5 0.97 -5.84 -0.84
CA ILE A 5 -0.44 -5.46 -0.88
C ILE A 5 -0.91 -5.60 -2.33
N VAL A 6 -1.87 -6.49 -2.59
CA VAL A 6 -2.46 -6.70 -3.92
C VAL A 6 -3.86 -6.10 -3.94
N LYS A 7 -4.06 -5.01 -4.68
CA LYS A 7 -5.36 -4.35 -4.84
C LYS A 7 -5.59 -3.89 -6.28
N LEU A 8 -5.88 -4.86 -7.14
CA LEU A 8 -6.30 -4.65 -8.53
C LEU A 8 -7.81 -4.32 -8.57
N SER A 9 -8.14 -3.06 -8.27
CA SER A 9 -9.54 -2.58 -8.21
C SER A 9 -9.61 -1.09 -8.60
N SER A 10 -10.77 -0.48 -8.38
CA SER A 10 -10.99 0.96 -8.60
C SER A 10 -10.12 1.85 -7.71
N LEU A 11 -10.01 3.13 -8.08
CA LEU A 11 -9.26 4.13 -7.32
C LEU A 11 -9.69 4.21 -5.85
N GLY A 12 -11.00 4.23 -5.57
CA GLY A 12 -11.54 4.36 -4.21
C GLY A 12 -11.09 3.21 -3.31
N ASP A 13 -11.12 2.00 -3.84
CA ASP A 13 -10.65 0.80 -3.15
C ASP A 13 -9.15 0.86 -2.79
N VAL A 14 -8.32 1.41 -3.67
CA VAL A 14 -6.89 1.60 -3.41
C VAL A 14 -6.68 2.64 -2.30
N VAL A 15 -7.38 3.77 -2.37
CA VAL A 15 -7.29 4.85 -1.37
C VAL A 15 -7.71 4.36 0.01
N HIS A 16 -8.81 3.60 0.10
CA HIS A 16 -9.27 3.05 1.38
C HIS A 16 -8.31 2.01 1.97
N ALA A 17 -7.46 1.38 1.15
CA ALA A 17 -6.45 0.44 1.63
C ALA A 17 -5.17 1.12 2.10
N MET A 18 -4.86 2.36 1.68
CA MET A 18 -3.61 3.05 2.01
C MET A 18 -3.32 3.17 3.53
N PRO A 19 -4.31 3.41 4.42
CA PRO A 19 -4.04 3.50 5.87
C PRO A 19 -3.39 2.23 6.46
N VAL A 20 -3.59 1.06 5.86
CA VAL A 20 -3.02 -0.20 6.36
C VAL A 20 -1.49 -0.16 6.44
N VAL A 21 -0.84 0.64 5.59
CA VAL A 21 0.62 0.81 5.61
C VAL A 21 1.08 1.42 6.92
N HIS A 22 0.34 2.41 7.44
CA HIS A 22 0.65 3.04 8.71
C HIS A 22 0.51 2.03 9.86
N ASP A 23 -0.61 1.33 9.91
CA ASP A 23 -0.90 0.33 10.95
C ASP A 23 0.17 -0.79 10.97
N ILE A 24 0.57 -1.27 9.79
CA ILE A 24 1.63 -2.28 9.67
C ILE A 24 2.97 -1.74 10.19
N ARG A 25 3.30 -0.48 9.92
CA ARG A 25 4.56 0.13 10.37
C ARG A 25 4.56 0.42 11.87
N GLU A 26 3.43 0.79 12.45
CA GLU A 26 3.31 0.92 13.91
C GLU A 26 3.56 -0.42 14.61
N ALA A 27 2.99 -1.50 14.11
CA ALA A 27 3.21 -2.85 14.64
C ALA A 27 4.61 -3.42 14.30
N HIS A 28 5.16 -3.04 13.15
CA HIS A 28 6.43 -3.55 12.63
C HIS A 28 7.27 -2.42 12.01
N PRO A 29 8.07 -1.68 12.82
CA PRO A 29 8.79 -0.47 12.40
C PRO A 29 9.80 -0.63 11.24
N GLY A 30 10.11 -1.87 10.85
CA GLY A 30 10.98 -2.21 9.71
C GLY A 30 10.29 -3.06 8.65
N ALA A 31 8.96 -2.98 8.52
CA ALA A 31 8.25 -3.62 7.42
C ALA A 31 8.64 -2.98 6.09
N LEU A 32 8.89 -3.82 5.08
CA LEU A 32 9.02 -3.43 3.67
C LEU A 32 7.71 -3.77 2.99
N ILE A 33 7.06 -2.80 2.35
CA ILE A 33 5.69 -2.94 1.87
C ILE A 33 5.63 -2.56 0.39
N ASP A 34 5.47 -3.57 -0.47
CA ASP A 34 5.30 -3.38 -1.90
C ASP A 34 3.82 -3.41 -2.28
N TRP A 35 3.49 -2.85 -3.45
CA TRP A 35 2.12 -2.78 -3.97
C TRP A 35 1.99 -3.41 -5.36
N VAL A 36 0.88 -4.12 -5.58
CA VAL A 36 0.37 -4.50 -6.90
C VAL A 36 -0.98 -3.81 -7.10
N VAL A 37 -1.02 -2.87 -8.03
CA VAL A 37 -2.20 -2.08 -8.42
C VAL A 37 -2.26 -1.95 -9.93
N GLU A 38 -3.40 -1.50 -10.44
CA GLU A 38 -3.52 -1.11 -11.84
C GLU A 38 -2.49 -0.02 -12.20
N PRO A 39 -1.90 -0.02 -13.41
CA PRO A 39 -0.84 0.90 -13.80
C PRO A 39 -1.19 2.39 -13.57
N GLY A 40 -2.46 2.77 -13.76
CA GLY A 40 -2.94 4.14 -13.54
C GLY A 40 -2.84 4.63 -12.09
N PHE A 41 -2.69 3.73 -11.12
CA PHE A 41 -2.60 4.06 -9.69
C PHE A 41 -1.19 3.88 -9.13
N ALA A 42 -0.22 3.47 -9.93
CA ALA A 42 1.16 3.27 -9.46
C ALA A 42 1.78 4.54 -8.84
N ALA A 43 1.48 5.72 -9.42
CA ALA A 43 1.95 6.99 -8.88
C ALA A 43 1.25 7.38 -7.55
N LEU A 44 0.03 6.88 -7.31
CA LEU A 44 -0.73 7.15 -6.10
C LEU A 44 -0.16 6.40 -4.91
N VAL A 45 0.07 5.09 -5.05
CA VAL A 45 0.55 4.24 -3.94
C VAL A 45 2.00 4.58 -3.54
N ARG A 46 2.80 5.14 -4.45
CA ARG A 46 4.13 5.70 -4.12
C ARG A 46 4.11 6.89 -3.17
N ARG A 47 2.94 7.47 -2.88
CA ARG A 47 2.81 8.56 -1.89
C ARG A 47 2.72 8.06 -0.45
N VAL A 48 2.59 6.75 -0.25
CA VAL A 48 2.61 6.15 1.08
C VAL A 48 3.99 5.54 1.26
N ASP A 49 4.76 6.07 2.21
CA ASP A 49 6.08 5.54 2.50
C ASP A 49 5.95 4.16 3.17
N GLY A 50 6.42 3.12 2.49
CA GLY A 50 6.36 1.71 2.87
C GLY A 50 7.14 0.86 1.89
#